data_AF-A0A8J3HMX7-F1
#
_entry.id   AF-A0A8J3HMX7-F1
#
_cell.length_a   1.000
_cell.length_b   1.000
_cell.length_c   1.000
_cell.angle_alpha   90.00
_cell.angle_beta   90.00
_cell.angle_gamma   90.00
#
_symmetry.space_group_name_H-M   'P 1'
#
loop_
_entity.id
_entity.type
_entity.pdbx_description
1 polymer ?
#
loop_
_entity_poly.entity_id
_entity_poly.type
_entity_poly.pdbx_seq_one_letter_code
_entity_poly.pdbx_strand_id
1 'polypeptide(L)'
;MPGPIRMPPLSELPNGPRREFVEEMFFYFRTAGRPTLREIDDAIRKYDLVGTASRETIRRVLQGTSVPSRWTTVEAILYGLCDLAGFKVHSDRWPDEMDSASCYDYVKRLWNDALDSDPNPPKIVDPWDQEPPF
;
A
#
# COMPACT_ATOMS: atom_id res chain seq x y z
N MET A 1 19.32 10.90 5.53
CA MET A 1 18.48 9.74 5.90
C MET A 1 17.03 10.12 5.65
N PRO A 2 16.21 9.34 4.92
CA PRO A 2 14.80 9.63 4.78
C PRO A 2 14.12 9.55 6.16
N GLY A 3 13.26 10.53 6.46
CA GLY A 3 12.52 10.59 7.73
C GLY A 3 11.54 9.43 7.90
N PRO A 4 11.05 9.20 9.13
CA PRO A 4 10.10 8.14 9.41
C PRO A 4 8.84 8.29 8.56
N ILE A 5 8.32 7.18 8.01
CA ILE A 5 7.07 7.16 7.25
C ILE A 5 5.93 7.49 8.23
N ARG A 6 5.18 8.54 7.91
CA ARG A 6 4.05 9.01 8.70
C ARG A 6 2.79 9.01 7.84
N MET A 7 1.65 8.81 8.51
CA MET A 7 0.35 8.98 7.89
C MET A 7 0.23 10.42 7.38
N PRO A 8 -0.16 10.64 6.11
CA PRO A 8 -0.38 11.98 5.60
C PRO A 8 -1.51 12.72 6.35
N PRO A 9 -1.32 14.00 6.69
CA PRO A 9 -2.38 14.83 7.26
C PRO A 9 -3.52 15.04 6.26
N LEU A 10 -4.70 15.43 6.75
CA LEU A 10 -5.89 15.66 5.94
C LEU A 10 -5.68 16.71 4.82
N SER A 11 -4.74 17.64 5.00
CA SER A 11 -4.42 18.65 4.00
C SER A 11 -3.68 18.09 2.77
N GLU A 12 -2.97 16.97 2.92
CA GLU A 12 -2.23 16.30 1.84
C GLU A 12 -2.99 15.10 1.28
N LEU A 13 -3.80 14.46 2.13
CA LEU A 13 -4.66 13.35 1.77
C LEU A 13 -6.05 13.56 2.40
N PRO A 14 -6.96 14.25 1.71
CA PRO A 14 -8.30 14.54 2.24
C PRO A 14 -9.13 13.27 2.40
N ASN A 15 -10.21 13.36 3.16
CA ASN A 15 -11.15 12.24 3.33
C ASN A 15 -11.66 11.73 1.98
N GLY A 16 -11.75 10.41 1.85
CA GLY A 16 -12.25 9.73 0.67
C GLY A 16 -11.55 8.39 0.44
N PRO A 17 -11.88 7.71 -0.67
CA PRO A 17 -11.49 6.32 -0.96
C PRO A 17 -9.98 6.06 -0.88
N ARG A 18 -9.20 6.99 -1.44
CA ARG A 18 -7.74 6.93 -1.41
C ARG A 18 -7.19 7.03 0.01
N ARG A 19 -7.79 7.87 0.86
CA ARG A 19 -7.41 8.00 2.27
C ARG A 19 -7.73 6.73 3.03
N GLU A 20 -8.92 6.18 2.83
CA GLU A 20 -9.35 4.93 3.48
C GLU A 20 -8.40 3.78 3.14
N PHE A 21 -8.03 3.63 1.86
CA PHE A 21 -7.02 2.66 1.43
C PHE A 21 -5.68 2.85 2.14
N VAL A 22 -5.18 4.08 2.21
CA VAL A 22 -3.87 4.38 2.83
C VAL A 22 -3.92 4.20 4.34
N GLU A 23 -5.01 4.59 5.00
CA GLU A 23 -5.21 4.41 6.43
C GLU A 23 -5.20 2.93 6.81
N GLU A 24 -5.77 2.08 5.97
CA GLU A 24 -5.78 0.64 6.16
C GLU A 24 -4.39 0.02 5.98
N MET A 25 -3.66 0.39 4.91
CA MET A 25 -2.26 -0.04 4.76
C MET A 25 -1.39 0.46 5.94
N PHE A 26 -1.66 1.67 6.42
CA PHE A 26 -0.97 2.26 7.57
C PHE A 26 -1.34 1.58 8.90
N PHE A 27 -2.55 1.02 9.01
CA PHE A 27 -2.94 0.19 10.14
C PHE A 27 -2.03 -1.03 10.25
N TYR A 28 -1.88 -1.82 9.18
CA TYR A 28 -0.98 -2.98 9.18
C TYR A 28 0.48 -2.58 9.41
N PHE A 29 0.94 -1.48 8.82
CA PHE A 29 2.27 -0.93 9.07
C PHE A 29 2.52 -0.57 10.55
N ARG A 30 1.53 0.02 11.22
CA ARG A 30 1.64 0.33 12.66
C ARG A 30 1.62 -0.93 13.51
N THR A 31 0.75 -1.89 13.18
CA THR A 31 0.63 -3.14 13.95
C THR A 31 1.88 -4.01 13.80
N ALA A 32 2.55 -3.96 12.65
CA ALA A 32 3.87 -4.55 12.41
C ALA A 32 5.03 -3.84 13.17
N GLY A 33 4.74 -2.83 14.00
CA GLY A 33 5.77 -2.12 14.76
C GLY A 33 6.54 -1.07 13.95
N ARG A 34 5.98 -0.57 12.84
CA ARG A 34 6.61 0.41 11.94
C ARG A 34 7.92 -0.10 11.34
N PRO A 35 7.89 -1.23 10.62
CA PRO A 35 9.08 -1.82 10.03
C PRO A 35 9.74 -0.89 9.02
N THR A 36 11.04 -1.06 8.77
CA THR A 36 11.73 -0.35 7.71
C THR A 36 11.30 -0.85 6.34
N LEU A 37 11.48 -0.02 5.29
CA LEU A 37 11.23 -0.44 3.91
C LEU A 37 12.04 -1.69 3.50
N ARG A 38 13.21 -1.90 4.13
CA ARG A 38 14.04 -3.08 3.91
C ARG A 38 13.40 -4.33 4.50
N GLU A 39 12.85 -4.24 5.71
CA GLU A 39 12.16 -5.37 6.36
C GLU A 39 10.90 -5.75 5.60
N ILE A 40 10.14 -4.77 5.09
CA ILE A 40 8.98 -5.04 4.24
C ILE A 40 9.40 -5.73 2.93
N ASP A 41 10.42 -5.21 2.24
CA ASP A 41 10.98 -5.83 1.01
C ASP A 41 11.48 -7.26 1.26
N ASP A 42 12.13 -7.52 2.40
CA ASP A 42 12.55 -8.88 2.78
C ASP A 42 11.36 -9.80 3.04
N ALA A 43 10.36 -9.34 3.79
CA ALA A 43 9.14 -10.10 4.06
C ALA A 43 8.38 -10.45 2.76
N ILE A 44 8.29 -9.50 1.82
CA ILE A 44 7.67 -9.72 0.50
C ILE A 44 8.39 -10.85 -0.25
N ARG A 45 9.72 -10.87 -0.25
CA ARG A 45 10.52 -11.86 -0.98
C ARG A 45 10.36 -13.29 -0.48
N LYS A 46 9.84 -13.49 0.73
CA LYS A 46 9.48 -14.82 1.24
C LYS A 46 8.29 -15.42 0.49
N TYR A 47 7.48 -14.57 -0.14
CA TYR A 47 6.32 -14.99 -0.92
C TYR A 47 6.66 -14.94 -2.42
N ASP A 48 6.39 -16.05 -3.12
CA ASP A 48 6.59 -16.15 -4.59
C ASP A 48 5.47 -15.39 -5.33
N LEU A 49 5.35 -14.09 -5.07
CA LEU A 49 4.30 -13.24 -5.64
C LEU A 49 4.80 -12.59 -6.94
N VAL A 50 4.00 -12.72 -7.99
CA VAL A 50 4.28 -12.15 -9.32
C VAL A 50 4.08 -10.63 -9.28
N GLY A 51 5.15 -9.89 -8.97
CA GLY A 51 5.15 -8.44 -8.92
C GLY A 51 5.79 -7.93 -7.65
N THR A 52 7.12 -7.92 -7.61
CA THR A 52 7.88 -7.37 -6.50
C THR A 52 7.66 -5.86 -6.41
N ALA A 53 7.08 -5.40 -5.29
CA ALA A 53 6.99 -3.98 -5.00
C ALA A 53 8.37 -3.45 -4.62
N SER A 54 8.95 -2.54 -5.41
CA SER A 54 10.19 -1.86 -5.04
C SER A 54 10.01 -1.03 -3.76
N ARG A 55 11.09 -0.78 -3.02
CA ARG A 55 11.07 0.05 -1.78
C ARG A 55 10.46 1.43 -2.00
N GLU A 56 10.69 2.03 -3.17
CA GLU A 56 10.06 3.30 -3.54
C GLU A 56 8.55 3.19 -3.77
N THR A 57 8.09 2.06 -4.31
CA THR A 57 6.65 1.78 -4.46
C THR A 57 6.01 1.59 -3.10
N ILE A 58 6.59 0.76 -2.22
CA ILE A 58 6.13 0.59 -0.84
C ILE A 58 6.01 1.95 -0.14
N ARG A 59 7.04 2.79 -0.27
CA ARG A 59 7.04 4.14 0.31
C ARG A 59 5.91 5.01 -0.23
N ARG A 60 5.75 5.09 -1.56
CA ARG A 60 4.70 5.91 -2.20
C ARG A 60 3.29 5.47 -1.82
N VAL A 61 3.07 4.17 -1.65
CA VAL A 61 1.79 3.61 -1.19
C VAL A 61 1.51 4.02 0.26
N LEU A 62 2.46 3.81 1.17
CA LEU A 62 2.28 4.17 2.58
C LEU A 62 2.18 5.69 2.83
N GLN A 63 2.76 6.49 1.93
CA GLN A 63 2.60 7.96 1.93
C GLN A 63 1.34 8.42 1.20
N GLY A 64 0.54 7.50 0.65
CA GLY A 64 -0.66 7.82 -0.11
C GLY A 64 -0.41 8.67 -1.35
N THR A 65 0.83 8.76 -1.85
CA THR A 65 1.22 9.53 -3.03
C THR A 65 0.89 8.79 -4.32
N SER A 66 0.73 7.46 -4.25
CA SER A 66 0.34 6.63 -5.40
C SER A 66 -0.50 5.44 -4.95
N VAL A 67 -1.55 5.14 -5.73
CA VAL A 67 -2.31 3.89 -5.66
C VAL A 67 -1.82 3.01 -6.83
N PRO A 68 -1.26 1.81 -6.59
CA PRO A 68 -0.74 0.98 -7.67
C PRO A 68 -1.87 0.50 -8.58
N SER A 69 -1.70 0.58 -9.90
CA SER A 69 -2.73 0.10 -10.86
C SER A 69 -2.84 -1.42 -10.94
N ARG A 70 -1.86 -2.16 -10.39
CA ARG A 70 -1.85 -3.63 -10.36
C ARG A 70 -2.09 -4.13 -8.96
N TRP A 71 -3.11 -4.97 -8.81
CA TRP A 71 -3.43 -5.62 -7.54
C TRP A 71 -2.24 -6.40 -6.97
N THR A 72 -1.48 -7.12 -7.80
CA THR A 72 -0.34 -7.94 -7.34
C THR A 72 0.72 -7.13 -6.58
N THR A 73 0.86 -5.83 -6.89
CA THR A 73 1.76 -4.94 -6.15
C THR A 73 1.20 -4.61 -4.76
N VAL A 74 -0.10 -4.34 -4.66
CA VAL A 74 -0.76 -4.08 -3.36
C VAL A 74 -0.78 -5.33 -2.50
N GLU A 75 -1.13 -6.46 -3.11
CA GLU A 75 -1.12 -7.79 -2.53
C GLU A 75 0.24 -8.11 -1.91
N ALA A 76 1.33 -7.96 -2.68
CA ALA A 76 2.67 -8.16 -2.16
C ALA A 76 2.95 -7.35 -0.90
N ILE A 77 2.67 -6.04 -0.92
CA ILE A 77 2.87 -5.16 0.24
C ILE A 77 2.01 -5.61 1.43
N LEU A 78 0.74 -5.96 1.19
CA LEU A 78 -0.16 -6.45 2.23
C LEU A 78 0.37 -7.73 2.88
N TYR A 79 0.85 -8.70 2.08
CA TYR A 79 1.48 -9.92 2.60
C TYR A 79 2.69 -9.62 3.47
N GLY A 80 3.60 -8.76 3.00
CA GLY A 80 4.78 -8.37 3.79
C GLY A 80 4.41 -7.69 5.12
N LEU A 81 3.40 -6.82 5.11
CA LEU A 81 2.95 -6.15 6.33
C LEU A 81 2.23 -7.11 7.29
N CYS A 82 1.38 -7.99 6.78
CA CYS A 82 0.69 -9.00 7.58
C CYS A 82 1.64 -10.02 8.20
N ASP A 83 2.66 -10.49 7.46
CA ASP A 83 3.73 -11.37 7.97
C ASP A 83 4.41 -10.73 9.20
N LEU A 84 4.84 -9.48 9.04
CA LEU A 84 5.52 -8.73 10.09
C LEU A 84 4.61 -8.39 11.28
N ALA A 85 3.30 -8.23 11.03
CA ALA A 85 2.30 -8.00 12.06
C ALA A 85 1.78 -9.28 12.73
N GLY A 86 2.17 -10.47 12.24
CA GLY A 86 1.69 -11.75 12.75
C GLY A 86 0.24 -12.08 12.35
N PHE A 87 -0.29 -11.43 11.31
CA PHE A 87 -1.62 -11.71 10.77
C PHE A 87 -1.56 -12.67 9.57
N LYS A 88 -2.61 -13.49 9.42
CA LYS A 88 -2.85 -14.25 8.20
C LYS A 88 -3.73 -13.41 7.26
N VAL A 89 -3.22 -13.13 6.06
CA VAL A 89 -3.87 -12.25 5.05
C VAL A 89 -5.29 -12.71 4.68
N HIS A 90 -5.52 -14.02 4.57
CA HIS A 90 -6.83 -14.59 4.25
C HIS A 90 -7.65 -15.01 5.46
N SER A 91 -7.16 -14.77 6.67
CA SER A 91 -7.99 -14.99 7.84
C SER A 91 -9.02 -13.89 7.98
N ASP A 92 -10.13 -14.30 8.57
CA ASP A 92 -11.19 -13.42 9.01
C ASP A 92 -10.61 -12.26 9.81
N ARG A 93 -10.94 -11.02 9.41
CA ARG A 93 -10.40 -9.83 10.05
C ARG A 93 -10.94 -9.68 11.47
N TRP A 94 -12.22 -9.98 11.66
CA TRP A 94 -12.96 -9.89 12.92
C TRP A 94 -13.77 -11.16 13.14
N PRO A 95 -13.19 -12.18 13.83
CA PRO A 95 -13.75 -13.54 13.88
C PRO A 95 -15.11 -13.65 14.58
N ASP A 96 -15.60 -12.57 15.19
CA ASP A 96 -16.91 -12.47 15.86
C ASP A 96 -18.01 -11.91 14.92
N GLU A 97 -17.64 -11.41 13.74
CA GLU A 97 -18.57 -10.83 12.76
C GLU A 97 -18.92 -11.88 11.70
N MET A 98 -20.21 -12.23 11.62
CA MET A 98 -20.73 -13.31 10.79
C MET A 98 -20.51 -13.14 9.26
N ASP A 99 -20.10 -11.94 8.83
CA ASP A 99 -19.82 -11.56 7.43
C ASP A 99 -18.47 -10.85 7.30
N SER A 100 -17.50 -11.18 8.15
CA SER A 100 -16.21 -10.48 8.11
C SER A 100 -15.44 -10.78 6.84
N ALA A 101 -15.24 -9.76 6.02
CA ALA A 101 -14.32 -9.85 4.89
C ALA A 101 -12.90 -10.16 5.42
N SER A 102 -12.18 -11.01 4.70
CA SER A 102 -10.76 -11.21 5.00
C SER A 102 -9.98 -9.90 4.84
N CYS A 103 -8.82 -9.79 5.48
CA CYS A 103 -7.93 -8.62 5.29
C CYS A 103 -7.67 -8.37 3.79
N TYR A 104 -7.52 -9.45 3.03
CA TYR A 104 -7.39 -9.42 1.58
C TYR A 104 -8.58 -8.77 0.87
N ASP A 105 -9.79 -9.28 1.09
CA ASP A 105 -11.01 -8.81 0.39
C ASP A 105 -11.33 -7.37 0.75
N TYR A 106 -11.14 -7.01 2.02
CA TYR A 106 -11.36 -5.64 2.49
C TYR A 106 -10.40 -4.64 1.84
N VAL A 107 -9.08 -4.93 1.84
CA VAL A 107 -8.08 -4.08 1.20
C VAL A 107 -8.29 -4.03 -0.31
N LYS A 108 -8.69 -5.14 -0.94
CA LYS A 108 -9.01 -5.19 -2.37
C LYS A 108 -10.20 -4.30 -2.73
N ARG A 109 -11.23 -4.25 -1.89
CA ARG A 109 -12.36 -3.34 -2.05
C ARG A 109 -11.91 -1.88 -1.97
N LEU A 110 -11.15 -1.52 -0.94
CA LEU A 110 -10.62 -0.15 -0.78
C LEU A 110 -9.71 0.26 -1.93
N TRP A 111 -8.89 -0.66 -2.43
CA TRP A 111 -8.02 -0.44 -3.58
C TRP A 111 -8.83 -0.15 -4.86
N ASN A 112 -9.87 -0.94 -5.16
CA ASN A 112 -10.74 -0.68 -6.30
C ASN A 112 -11.45 0.67 -6.16
N ASP A 113 -12.01 0.97 -5.00
CA ASP A 113 -12.70 2.23 -4.73
C ASP A 113 -11.77 3.44 -4.88
N ALA A 114 -10.52 3.31 -4.45
CA ALA A 114 -9.47 4.31 -4.62
C ALA A 114 -9.04 4.49 -6.09
N LEU A 115 -9.13 3.45 -6.92
CA LEU A 115 -8.88 3.55 -8.37
C LEU A 115 -10.07 4.16 -9.11
N ASP A 116 -11.30 3.76 -8.79
CA ASP A 116 -12.53 4.28 -9.41
C ASP A 116 -12.77 5.76 -9.06
N SER A 117 -12.37 6.19 -7.86
CA SER A 117 -12.57 7.57 -7.40
C SER A 117 -11.45 8.54 -7.79
N ASP A 118 -10.45 8.10 -8.56
CA ASP A 118 -9.34 8.96 -8.98
C ASP A 118 -9.61 9.56 -10.39
N PRO A 119 -9.97 10.86 -10.51
CA PRO A 119 -9.99 11.57 -11.79
C PRO A 119 -8.61 12.13 -12.21
N ASN A 120 -7.53 11.84 -11.47
CA ASN A 120 -6.20 12.35 -11.72
C ASN A 120 -5.32 11.26 -12.36
N PRO A 121 -5.30 11.13 -13.71
CA PRO A 121 -4.44 10.15 -14.37
C PRO A 121 -3.00 10.30 -13.88
N PRO A 122 -2.20 9.23 -13.89
CA PRO A 122 -0.78 9.32 -13.53
C PRO A 122 -0.20 10.53 -14.26
N LYS A 123 0.51 11.42 -13.54
CA LYS A 123 1.33 12.43 -14.21
C LYS A 123 2.20 11.64 -15.19
N ILE A 124 1.85 11.73 -16.46
CA ILE A 124 2.69 11.23 -17.55
C ILE A 124 3.98 12.00 -17.33
N VAL A 125 5.04 11.31 -16.91
CA VAL A 125 6.36 11.89 -17.01
C VAL A 125 6.57 12.10 -18.50
N ASP A 126 6.64 13.35 -18.92
CA ASP A 126 6.84 13.68 -20.32
C ASP A 126 8.13 12.97 -20.77
N PRO A 127 8.10 12.12 -21.81
CA PRO A 127 9.31 11.43 -22.29
C PRO A 127 10.38 12.40 -22.82
N TRP A 128 10.06 13.70 -22.90
CA TRP A 128 10.93 14.81 -23.30
C TRP A 128 11.51 15.61 -22.12
N ASP A 129 11.18 15.26 -20.87
CA ASP A 129 11.80 15.81 -19.65
C ASP A 129 13.12 15.10 -19.29
N GLN A 130 13.62 14.26 -20.19
CA GLN A 130 15.00 13.76 -20.15
C GLN A 130 15.90 14.89 -20.67
N GLU A 131 16.51 15.67 -19.77
CA GLU A 131 17.59 16.59 -20.13
C GLU A 131 18.65 15.82 -20.95
N PRO A 132 18.97 16.26 -22.19
CA PRO A 132 20.01 15.61 -22.97
C PRO A 132 21.35 15.77 -22.25
N PRO A 133 22.21 14.74 -22.21
CA PRO A 133 23.57 14.91 -21.72
C PRO A 133 24.30 15.90 -22.63
N PHE A 134 24.96 16.86 -21.98
CA PHE A 134 25.76 17.95 -22.56
C PHE A 134 26.68 17.53 -23.72
#